data_AF-A0A2W4RTQ7-F1
#
_entry.id   AF-A0A2W4RTQ7-F1
#
_cell.length_a   1.000
_cell.length_b   1.000
_cell.length_c   1.000
_cell.angle_alpha   90.00
_cell.angle_beta   90.00
_cell.angle_gamma   90.00
#
_symmetry.space_group_name_H-M   'P 1'
#
loop_
_entity.id
_entity.type
_entity.pdbx_description
1 polymer ?
#
loop_
_entity_poly.entity_id
_entity_poly.type
_entity_poly.pdbx_seq_one_letter_code
_entity_poly.pdbx_strand_id
1 'polypeptide(L)'
;MPTPAFVLTVPAEAPFRGLAGDAVRVWLCGRPESVDEAFVARVAEAAERIAPHGSEIEMVVTVGAGAIEVRLTCGGQTETLTHPAVPSR
;
A
#
# COMPACT_ATOMS: atom_id res chain seq x y z
N MET A 1 13.91 14.56 -3.28
CA MET A 1 13.18 13.75 -2.27
C MET A 1 12.12 12.96 -3.02
N PRO A 2 11.94 11.66 -2.75
CA PRO A 2 10.82 10.93 -3.29
C PRO A 2 9.51 11.61 -2.84
N THR A 3 8.61 11.89 -3.78
CA THR A 3 7.30 12.49 -3.49
C THR A 3 6.28 11.37 -3.33
N PRO A 4 5.50 11.34 -2.25
CA PRO A 4 4.43 10.36 -2.12
C PRO A 4 3.41 10.56 -3.25
N ALA A 5 3.04 9.47 -3.92
CA ALA A 5 1.95 9.47 -4.89
C ALA A 5 0.61 9.66 -4.18
N PHE A 6 0.43 9.03 -3.02
CA PHE A 6 -0.68 9.29 -2.12
C PHE A 6 -0.38 8.79 -0.69
N VAL A 7 -1.17 9.27 0.25
CA VAL A 7 -1.20 8.84 1.65
C VAL A 7 -2.63 8.45 1.99
N LEU A 8 -2.80 7.33 2.69
CA LEU A 8 -4.07 6.83 3.19
C LEU A 8 -3.95 6.59 4.69
N THR A 9 -4.90 7.08 5.47
CA THR A 9 -4.98 6.81 6.91
C THR A 9 -6.36 6.24 7.21
N VAL A 10 -6.41 5.01 7.73
CA VAL A 10 -7.66 4.27 7.93
C VAL A 10 -7.65 3.52 9.26
N PRO A 11 -8.79 3.41 9.96
CA PRO A 11 -8.90 2.56 11.14
C PRO A 11 -8.74 1.07 10.78
N ALA A 12 -8.12 0.29 11.65
CA ALA A 12 -7.96 -1.16 11.54
C ALA A 12 -9.21 -1.90 12.04
N GLU A 13 -10.38 -1.48 11.55
CA GLU A 13 -11.68 -2.01 11.92
C GLU A 13 -12.35 -2.73 10.75
N ALA A 14 -13.33 -3.59 11.05
CA ALA A 14 -14.01 -4.43 10.08
C ALA A 14 -14.51 -3.72 8.80
N PRO A 15 -15.05 -2.48 8.82
CA PRO A 15 -15.49 -1.83 7.58
C PRO A 15 -14.32 -1.33 6.70
N PHE A 16 -13.10 -1.26 7.23
CA PHE A 16 -11.92 -0.72 6.54
C PHE A 16 -10.82 -1.78 6.33
N ARG A 17 -11.05 -3.03 6.75
CA ARG A 17 -10.18 -4.16 6.45
C ARG A 17 -10.04 -4.35 4.94
N GLY A 18 -8.82 -4.61 4.48
CA GLY A 18 -8.50 -4.72 3.06
C GLY A 18 -8.42 -3.39 2.29
N LEU A 19 -8.83 -2.26 2.86
CA LEU A 19 -8.87 -0.96 2.17
C LEU A 19 -7.49 -0.48 1.69
N ALA A 20 -6.41 -0.84 2.41
CA ALA A 20 -5.04 -0.58 1.97
C ALA A 20 -4.71 -1.30 0.64
N GLY A 21 -5.11 -2.57 0.53
CA GLY A 21 -4.97 -3.35 -0.71
C GLY A 21 -5.82 -2.77 -1.83
N ASP A 22 -7.09 -2.47 -1.56
CA ASP A 22 -8.01 -1.88 -2.54
C ASP A 22 -7.51 -0.52 -3.06
N ALA A 23 -6.95 0.33 -2.19
CA ALA A 23 -6.39 1.61 -2.59
C ALA A 23 -5.17 1.44 -3.52
N VAL A 24 -4.28 0.49 -3.23
CA VAL A 24 -3.16 0.15 -4.12
C VAL A 24 -3.68 -0.41 -5.44
N ARG A 25 -4.68 -1.30 -5.41
CA ARG A 25 -5.30 -1.86 -6.61
C ARG A 25 -5.91 -0.77 -7.49
N VAL A 26 -6.73 0.13 -6.93
CA VAL A 26 -7.35 1.24 -7.66
C VAL A 26 -6.29 2.14 -8.29
N TRP A 27 -5.21 2.44 -7.55
CA TRP A 27 -4.11 3.23 -8.07
C TRP A 27 -3.38 2.52 -9.22
N LEU A 28 -3.14 1.20 -9.11
CA LEU A 28 -2.56 0.39 -10.17
C LEU A 28 -3.50 0.21 -11.37
N CYS A 29 -4.82 0.16 -11.20
CA CYS A 29 -5.78 0.08 -12.31
C CYS A 29 -5.71 1.31 -13.24
N GLY A 30 -5.24 2.46 -12.74
CA GLY A 30 -4.89 3.60 -13.60
C GLY A 30 -3.69 3.35 -14.53
N ARG A 31 -3.02 2.21 -14.37
CA ARG A 31 -1.81 1.73 -15.07
C ARG A 31 -1.91 0.22 -15.29
N PRO A 32 -2.80 -0.25 -16.17
CA PRO A 32 -3.15 -1.67 -16.31
C PRO A 32 -1.94 -2.61 -16.52
N GLU A 33 -0.88 -2.12 -17.15
CA GLU A 33 0.42 -2.81 -17.30
C GLU A 33 1.19 -3.05 -15.99
N SER A 34 0.76 -2.44 -14.89
CA SER A 34 1.37 -2.50 -13.56
C SER A 34 0.48 -3.23 -12.53
N VAL A 35 -0.70 -3.75 -12.91
CA VAL A 35 -1.57 -4.45 -11.96
C VAL A 35 -0.97 -5.82 -11.63
N ASP A 36 -0.36 -5.90 -10.45
CA ASP A 36 0.12 -7.14 -9.84
C ASP A 36 -0.78 -7.49 -8.64
N GLU A 37 -1.73 -8.39 -8.87
CA GLU A 37 -2.66 -8.87 -7.83
C GLU A 37 -1.92 -9.56 -6.66
N ALA A 38 -0.73 -10.16 -6.91
CA ALA A 38 0.06 -10.75 -5.83
C ALA A 38 0.69 -9.65 -4.94
N PHE A 39 1.07 -8.52 -5.52
CA PHE A 39 1.52 -7.37 -4.74
C PHE A 39 0.37 -6.74 -3.93
N VAL A 40 -0.81 -6.58 -4.54
CA VAL A 40 -2.03 -6.11 -3.85
C VAL A 40 -2.35 -6.99 -2.63
N ALA A 41 -2.35 -8.31 -2.81
CA ALA A 41 -2.60 -9.26 -1.73
C ALA A 41 -1.56 -9.12 -0.59
N ARG A 42 -0.27 -8.99 -0.94
CA ARG A 42 0.80 -8.79 0.06
C ARG A 42 0.62 -7.49 0.86
N VAL A 43 0.16 -6.41 0.24
CA VAL A 43 -0.14 -5.15 0.94
C VAL A 43 -1.30 -5.34 1.92
N ALA A 44 -2.36 -6.03 1.51
CA ALA A 44 -3.49 -6.33 2.39
C ALA A 44 -3.08 -7.20 3.58
N GLU A 45 -2.32 -8.28 3.33
CA GLU A 45 -1.79 -9.17 4.38
C GLU A 45 -0.87 -8.43 5.37
N ALA A 46 0.00 -7.55 4.86
CA ALA A 46 0.87 -6.74 5.71
C ALA A 46 0.07 -5.78 6.59
N ALA A 47 -0.95 -5.12 6.02
CA ALA A 47 -1.83 -4.24 6.77
C ALA A 47 -2.56 -5.00 7.90
N GLU A 48 -3.14 -6.17 7.61
CA GLU A 48 -3.80 -7.00 8.64
C GLU A 48 -2.81 -7.50 9.72
N ARG A 49 -1.56 -7.77 9.33
CA ARG A 49 -0.54 -8.27 10.26
C ARG A 49 -0.08 -7.20 11.26
N ILE A 50 0.13 -5.96 10.82
CA ILE A 50 0.67 -4.90 11.68
C ILE A 50 -0.41 -4.10 12.43
N ALA A 51 -1.68 -4.31 12.08
CA ALA A 51 -2.77 -3.49 12.58
C ALA A 51 -3.67 -4.25 13.57
N PRO A 52 -3.39 -4.16 14.88
CA PRO A 52 -4.29 -4.69 15.89
C PRO A 52 -5.66 -4.00 15.80
N HIS A 53 -6.69 -4.67 16.29
CA HIS A 53 -8.03 -4.11 16.23
C HIS A 53 -8.12 -2.79 17.02
N GLY A 54 -8.72 -1.75 16.42
CA GLY A 54 -8.88 -0.43 17.03
C GLY A 54 -7.65 0.50 16.92
N SER A 55 -6.64 0.13 16.13
CA SER A 55 -5.54 1.04 15.78
C SER A 55 -5.80 1.79 14.47
N GLU A 56 -5.00 2.80 14.17
CA GLU A 56 -4.97 3.45 12.85
C GLU A 56 -3.75 2.98 12.05
N ILE A 57 -3.97 2.74 10.76
CA ILE A 57 -2.92 2.40 9.79
C ILE A 57 -2.68 3.63 8.92
N GLU A 58 -1.44 4.06 8.83
CA GLU A 58 -0.98 5.01 7.82
C GLU A 58 -0.26 4.25 6.70
N MET A 59 -0.74 4.40 5.47
CA MET A 59 -0.12 3.89 4.26
C MET A 59 0.41 5.05 3.42
N VAL A 60 1.71 5.02 3.10
CA VAL A 60 2.35 5.96 2.20
C VAL A 60 2.81 5.21 0.97
N VAL A 61 2.33 5.63 -0.20
CA VAL A 61 2.74 5.06 -1.48
C VAL A 61 3.66 6.04 -2.19
N THR A 62 4.86 5.58 -2.52
CA THR A 62 5.91 6.37 -3.19
C THR A 62 6.24 5.74 -4.52
N VAL A 63 6.42 6.58 -5.55
CA VAL A 63 6.82 6.12 -6.88
C VAL A 63 8.19 6.71 -7.21
N GLY A 64 9.18 5.84 -7.34
CA GLY A 64 10.55 6.18 -7.69
C GLY A 64 10.91 5.81 -9.12
N ALA A 65 12.19 5.96 -9.47
CA ALA A 65 12.77 5.64 -10.77
C ALA A 65 12.86 4.11 -10.99
N GLY A 66 11.70 3.45 -11.10
CA GLY A 66 11.59 2.01 -11.38
C GLY A 66 11.00 1.17 -10.25
N ALA A 67 10.46 1.78 -9.19
CA ALA A 67 9.82 1.04 -8.11
C ALA A 67 8.62 1.80 -7.53
N ILE A 68 7.65 1.03 -7.06
CA ILE A 68 6.55 1.48 -6.22
C ILE A 68 6.84 0.95 -4.81
N GLU A 69 6.91 1.86 -3.85
CA GLU A 69 7.13 1.53 -2.45
C GLU A 69 5.85 1.82 -1.66
N VAL A 70 5.36 0.83 -0.93
CA VAL A 70 4.22 0.95 -0.03
C VAL A 70 4.75 0.80 1.40
N ARG A 71 4.69 1.87 2.17
CA ARG A 71 5.07 1.88 3.58
C ARG A 71 3.82 1.93 4.44
N LEU A 72 3.63 0.91 5.26
CA LEU A 72 2.55 0.80 6.23
C LEU A 72 3.09 1.07 7.63
N THR A 73 2.41 1.92 8.40
CA THR A 73 2.79 2.26 9.78
C THR A 73 1.57 2.14 10.70
N CYS A 74 1.75 1.49 11.84
CA CYS A 74 0.71 1.32 12.85
C CYS A 74 1.36 1.17 14.23
N GLY A 75 0.98 2.03 15.19
CA GLY A 75 1.42 1.90 16.59
C GLY A 75 2.95 1.83 16.81
N GLY A 76 3.74 2.45 15.92
CA GLY A 76 5.21 2.39 15.95
C GLY A 76 5.84 1.20 15.22
N GLN A 77 5.04 0.27 14.69
CA GLN A 77 5.48 -0.75 13.74
C GLN A 77 5.45 -0.18 12.33
N THR A 78 6.47 -0.48 11.53
CA THR A 78 6.55 -0.09 10.12
C THR A 78 6.90 -1.29 9.27
N GLU A 79 6.15 -1.49 8.19
CA GLU A 79 6.45 -2.46 7.15
C GLU A 79 6.58 -1.75 5.80
N THR A 80 7.55 -2.16 4.98
CA THR A 80 7.75 -1.59 3.64
C THR A 80 7.76 -2.71 2.61
N LEU A 81 6.92 -2.55 1.59
CA LEU A 81 6.78 -3.45 0.47
C LEU A 81 7.17 -2.74 -0.81
N THR A 82 7.99 -3.37 -1.63
CA THR A 82 8.45 -2.80 -2.90
C THR A 82 7.96 -3.66 -4.05
N HIS A 83 7.40 -3.01 -5.06
CA HIS A 83 7.04 -3.60 -6.35
C HIS A 83 7.88 -2.95 -7.45
N PRO A 84 8.50 -3.74 -8.36
CA PRO A 84 9.18 -3.15 -9.51
C PRO A 84 8.15 -2.41 -10.37
N ALA A 85 8.37 -1.12 -10.62
CA ALA A 85 7.54 -0.40 -11.57
C ALA A 85 7.93 -0.89 -12.96
N VAL A 86 6.97 -1.44 -13.72
CA VAL A 86 7.21 -1.76 -15.12
C VAL A 86 7.57 -0.45 -15.82
N PRO A 87 8.75 -0.35 -16.48
CA PRO A 87 9.11 0.87 -17.18
C PRO A 87 8.07 1.13 -18.26
N SER A 88 7.43 2.31 -18.19
CA SER A 88 6.59 2.82 -19.28
C SER A 88 7.44 2.80 -20.55
N ARG A 89 7.09 1.94 -21.51
CA ARG A 89 7.72 1.92 -22.83
C ARG A 89 7.32 3.13 -23.65
#